data_AF-A0A0D1EBJ8-F1
#
_entry.id   AF-A0A0D1EBJ8-F1
#
_cell.length_a   1.000
_cell.length_b   1.000
_cell.length_c   1.000
_cell.angle_alpha   90.00
_cell.angle_beta   90.00
_cell.angle_gamma   90.00
#
_symmetry.space_group_name_H-M   'P 1'
#
loop_
_entity.id
_entity.type
_entity.pdbx_description
1 polymer ?
#
loop_
_entity_poly.entity_id
_entity_poly.type
_entity_poly.pdbx_seq_one_letter_code
_entity_poly.pdbx_strand_id
1 'polypeptide(L)'
;MFRQALAPSTRSAVRVAALQPGSAAQVRFASGGSSYNQPTGLLFGEKIPKGHKRQKEDWENMYYFGLFGGMLFAGVVLLYKPDTSIQSWAMAEAKKRLESSGDVYQYKPSPNSGHPNGV
;
A
#
# COMPACT_ATOMS: atom_id res chain seq x y z
N MET A 1 39.60 11.63 54.42
CA MET A 1 39.40 12.77 53.52
C MET A 1 38.50 12.33 52.37
N PHE A 2 37.18 12.52 52.48
CA PHE A 2 36.22 12.19 51.42
C PHE A 2 35.43 13.46 51.11
N ARG A 3 35.70 14.10 49.96
CA ARG A 3 34.92 15.22 49.45
C ARG A 3 33.77 14.66 48.63
N GLN A 4 32.55 14.70 49.14
CA GLN A 4 31.34 14.49 48.36
C GLN A 4 31.15 15.69 47.43
N ALA A 5 31.21 15.46 46.13
CA ALA A 5 30.83 16.45 45.12
C ALA A 5 29.31 16.39 44.91
N LEU A 6 28.62 17.47 45.27
CA LEU A 6 27.20 17.67 44.96
C LEU A 6 27.08 18.02 43.46
N ALA A 7 26.52 17.12 42.67
CA ALA A 7 26.21 17.39 41.27
C ALA A 7 25.01 18.36 41.17
N PRO A 8 25.06 19.41 40.32
CA PRO A 8 23.90 20.25 40.07
C PRO A 8 22.91 19.51 39.17
N SER A 9 21.75 19.14 39.73
CA SER A 9 20.63 18.58 38.96
C SER A 9 19.94 19.70 38.18
N THR A 10 20.26 19.82 36.90
CA THR A 10 19.59 20.74 35.98
C THR A 10 18.24 20.14 35.56
N ARG A 11 17.16 20.58 36.22
CA ARG A 11 15.80 20.28 35.77
C ARG A 11 15.59 20.92 34.39
N SER A 12 15.60 20.10 33.35
CA SER A 12 15.19 20.51 32.01
C SER A 12 13.70 20.83 32.01
N ALA A 13 13.36 22.10 31.82
CA ALA A 13 11.99 22.51 31.56
C ALA A 13 11.60 22.09 30.14
N VAL A 14 10.72 21.11 30.01
CA VAL A 14 10.10 20.75 28.73
C VAL A 14 9.16 21.89 28.34
N ARG A 15 9.55 22.69 27.34
CA ARG A 15 8.63 23.61 26.68
C ARG A 15 7.71 22.78 25.79
N VAL A 16 6.45 22.64 26.19
CA VAL A 16 5.40 22.14 25.31
C VAL A 16 5.22 23.17 24.20
N ALA A 17 5.71 22.87 23.00
CA ALA A 17 5.38 23.65 21.83
C ALA A 17 3.87 23.49 21.57
N ALA A 18 3.12 24.57 21.78
CA ALA A 18 1.72 24.61 21.39
C ALA A 18 1.65 24.37 19.88
N LEU A 19 0.89 23.34 19.48
CA LEU A 19 0.50 23.15 18.08
C LEU A 19 -0.32 24.38 17.67
N GLN A 20 0.29 25.30 16.92
CA GLN A 20 -0.48 26.28 16.16
C GLN A 20 -1.27 25.48 15.10
N PRO A 21 -2.61 25.50 15.09
CA PRO A 21 -3.33 25.11 13.90
C PRO A 21 -2.96 26.16 12.85
N GLY A 22 -2.12 25.76 11.89
CA GLY A 22 -1.85 26.54 10.71
C GLY A 22 -3.16 26.72 9.97
N SER A 23 -3.87 27.82 10.25
CA SER A 23 -4.90 28.30 9.36
C SER A 23 -4.17 28.87 8.15
N ALA A 24 -3.73 27.98 7.27
CA ALA A 24 -3.55 28.32 5.87
C ALA A 24 -4.96 28.66 5.37
N ALA A 25 -5.38 29.90 5.63
CA ALA A 25 -6.44 30.52 4.88
C ALA A 25 -5.99 30.45 3.43
N GLN A 26 -6.48 29.41 2.73
CA GLN A 26 -6.33 29.27 1.30
C GLN A 26 -7.01 30.49 0.69
N VAL A 27 -6.22 31.53 0.42
CA VAL A 27 -6.68 32.70 -0.32
C VAL A 27 -7.01 32.18 -1.71
N ARG A 28 -8.27 31.84 -1.93
CA ARG A 28 -8.78 31.55 -3.26
C ARG A 28 -8.81 32.89 -3.97
N PHE A 29 -7.83 33.12 -4.84
CA PHE A 29 -7.91 34.14 -5.87
C PHE A 29 -8.97 33.73 -6.91
N ALA A 30 -10.24 33.72 -6.51
CA ALA A 30 -11.37 33.66 -7.42
C ALA A 30 -11.77 35.10 -7.79
N SER A 31 -10.81 35.88 -8.30
CA SER A 31 -11.06 37.21 -8.83
C SER A 31 -11.49 37.09 -10.30
N GLY A 32 -12.74 36.74 -10.52
CA GLY A 32 -13.36 36.67 -11.85
C GLY A 32 -14.54 35.72 -11.83
N GLY A 33 -15.76 36.25 -11.90
CA GLY A 33 -16.97 35.43 -11.93
C GLY A 33 -16.88 34.39 -13.06
N SER A 34 -17.21 33.13 -12.76
CA SER A 34 -17.23 32.08 -13.78
C SER A 34 -18.25 32.48 -14.84
N SER A 35 -17.77 32.82 -16.04
CA SER A 35 -18.63 32.99 -17.21
C SER A 35 -19.52 31.76 -17.35
N TYR A 36 -20.83 31.94 -17.49
CA TYR A 36 -21.78 30.85 -17.64
C TYR A 36 -21.34 29.92 -18.78
N ASN A 37 -20.92 28.71 -18.44
CA ASN A 37 -20.49 27.71 -19.40
C ASN A 37 -21.71 26.92 -19.83
N GLN A 38 -22.31 27.33 -20.95
CA GLN A 38 -23.44 26.65 -21.57
C GLN A 38 -23.11 25.16 -21.81
N PRO A 39 -24.08 24.25 -21.64
CA PRO A 39 -23.88 22.80 -21.76
C PRO A 39 -23.52 22.44 -23.21
N THR A 40 -22.22 22.47 -23.51
CA THR A 40 -21.65 22.32 -24.86
C THR A 40 -21.13 20.91 -25.13
N GLY A 41 -21.30 19.99 -24.17
CA GLY A 41 -20.74 18.63 -24.24
C GLY A 41 -19.21 18.58 -24.10
N LEU A 42 -18.56 19.71 -23.78
CA LEU A 42 -17.12 19.84 -23.59
C LEU A 42 -16.78 19.60 -22.12
N LEU A 43 -16.24 18.41 -21.80
CA LEU A 43 -15.98 17.93 -20.44
C LEU A 43 -15.10 18.87 -19.59
N PHE A 44 -14.29 19.73 -20.21
CA PHE A 44 -13.41 20.70 -19.53
C PHE A 44 -13.51 22.13 -20.08
N GLY A 45 -14.55 22.45 -20.86
CA GLY A 45 -14.73 23.78 -21.46
C GLY A 45 -13.67 24.19 -22.49
N GLU A 46 -12.71 23.33 -22.80
CA GLU A 46 -11.71 23.57 -23.85
C GLU A 46 -12.31 23.35 -25.24
N LYS A 47 -12.32 24.43 -26.03
CA LYS A 47 -12.66 24.36 -27.45
C LYS A 47 -11.43 23.88 -28.22
N ILE A 48 -11.31 22.57 -28.38
CA ILE A 48 -10.27 21.99 -29.25
C ILE A 48 -10.53 22.48 -30.68
N PRO A 49 -9.56 23.14 -31.34
CA PRO A 49 -9.69 23.51 -32.75
C PRO A 49 -10.00 22.26 -33.57
N LYS A 50 -11.01 22.31 -34.46
CA LYS A 50 -11.36 21.18 -35.32
C LYS A 50 -10.10 20.67 -36.04
N GLY A 51 -9.69 19.44 -35.74
CA GLY A 51 -8.51 18.80 -36.33
C GLY A 51 -7.27 18.69 -35.42
N HIS A 52 -7.28 19.27 -34.22
CA HIS A 52 -6.19 19.12 -33.25
C HIS A 52 -6.55 18.10 -32.17
N LYS A 53 -5.56 17.37 -31.66
CA LYS A 53 -5.73 16.45 -30.52
C LYS A 53 -5.43 17.21 -29.22
N ARG A 54 -6.10 16.84 -28.12
CA ARG A 54 -5.77 17.38 -26.77
C ARG A 54 -4.29 17.09 -26.49
N GLN A 55 -3.54 18.13 -26.14
CA GLN A 55 -2.14 17.98 -25.74
C GLN A 55 -2.09 17.28 -24.39
N LYS A 56 -1.13 16.38 -24.22
CA LYS A 56 -0.91 15.71 -22.95
C LYS A 56 -0.43 16.73 -21.92
N GLU A 57 -1.07 16.78 -20.75
CA GLU A 57 -0.64 17.69 -19.69
C GLU A 57 0.58 17.13 -18.93
N ASP A 58 1.46 18.01 -18.44
CA ASP A 58 2.72 17.60 -17.79
C ASP A 58 2.50 16.71 -16.55
N TRP A 59 1.37 16.86 -15.87
CA TRP A 59 1.03 16.04 -14.69
C TRP A 59 0.62 14.61 -15.07
N GLU A 60 0.09 14.39 -16.27
CA GLU A 60 -0.40 13.06 -16.68
C GLU A 60 0.73 12.05 -16.66
N ASN A 61 1.92 12.45 -17.11
CA ASN A 61 3.11 11.60 -17.06
C ASN A 61 3.45 11.20 -15.62
N MET A 62 3.53 12.17 -14.70
CA MET A 62 3.80 11.92 -13.28
C MET A 62 2.76 10.98 -12.67
N TYR A 63 1.49 11.18 -12.99
CA TYR A 63 0.40 10.32 -12.54
C TYR A 63 0.56 8.89 -13.05
N TYR A 64 0.81 8.71 -14.35
CA TYR A 64 0.98 7.37 -14.91
C TYR A 64 2.19 6.65 -14.33
N PHE A 65 3.32 7.34 -14.15
CA PHE A 65 4.49 6.74 -13.49
C PHE A 65 4.23 6.42 -12.02
N GLY A 66 3.55 7.30 -11.29
CA GLY A 66 3.20 7.07 -9.89
C GLY A 66 2.23 5.90 -9.72
N LEU A 67 1.16 5.88 -10.51
CA LEU A 67 0.13 4.84 -10.45
C LEU A 67 0.68 3.50 -10.93
N PHE A 68 1.17 3.42 -12.17
CA PHE A 68 1.61 2.14 -12.73
C PHE A 68 2.94 1.68 -12.13
N GLY A 69 3.85 2.60 -11.82
CA GLY A 69 5.06 2.28 -11.08
C GLY A 69 4.76 1.79 -9.67
N GLY A 70 3.82 2.43 -8.96
CA GLY A 70 3.37 2.01 -7.64
C GLY A 70 2.67 0.65 -7.66
N MET A 71 1.80 0.38 -8.64
CA MET A 71 1.16 -0.91 -8.83
C MET A 71 2.17 -2.02 -9.14
N LEU A 72 3.13 -1.76 -10.04
CA LEU A 72 4.18 -2.72 -10.37
C LEU A 72 5.05 -3.02 -9.15
N PHE A 73 5.46 -1.98 -8.42
CA PHE A 73 6.24 -2.11 -7.19
C PHE A 73 5.48 -2.92 -6.14
N ALA A 74 4.20 -2.61 -5.91
CA ALA A 74 3.36 -3.37 -4.98
C ALA A 74 3.23 -4.84 -5.40
N GLY A 75 3.06 -5.10 -6.70
CA GLY A 75 3.04 -6.46 -7.25
C GLY A 75 4.31 -7.23 -6.96
N VAL A 76 5.48 -6.63 -7.22
CA VAL A 76 6.79 -7.24 -6.93
C VAL A 76 6.93 -7.51 -5.43
N VAL A 77 6.60 -6.56 -4.56
CA VAL A 77 6.69 -6.73 -3.11
C VAL A 77 5.80 -7.87 -2.61
N LEU A 78 4.58 -7.99 -3.14
CA LEU A 78 3.67 -9.07 -2.76
C LEU A 78 4.13 -10.43 -3.26
N LEU A 79 4.74 -10.51 -4.45
CA LEU A 79 5.30 -11.75 -4.98
C LEU A 79 6.51 -12.25 -4.19
N TYR A 80 7.38 -11.35 -3.75
CA TYR A 80 8.57 -11.70 -2.95
C TYR A 80 8.31 -11.67 -1.44
N LYS A 81 7.06 -11.51 -1.01
CA LYS A 81 6.71 -11.52 0.40
C LYS A 81 7.04 -12.91 0.98
N PRO A 82 7.86 -13.01 2.04
CA PRO A 82 8.20 -14.30 2.63
C PRO A 82 6.96 -14.95 3.24
N ASP A 83 6.85 -16.28 3.11
CA ASP A 83 5.81 -17.07 3.75
C ASP A 83 5.99 -17.05 5.27
N THR A 84 5.28 -16.15 5.95
CA THR A 84 5.27 -16.05 7.43
C THR A 84 4.12 -16.83 8.07
N SER A 85 3.53 -17.79 7.34
CA SER A 85 2.41 -18.57 7.86
C SER A 85 2.89 -19.71 8.76
N ILE A 86 2.22 -19.94 9.90
CA ILE A 86 2.53 -21.07 10.79
C ILE A 86 2.17 -22.42 10.15
N GLN A 87 1.26 -22.40 9.18
CA GLN A 87 0.76 -23.61 8.52
C GLN A 87 1.85 -24.30 7.70
N SER A 88 2.74 -23.55 7.06
CA SER A 88 3.84 -24.13 6.27
C SER A 88 4.77 -24.98 7.15
N TRP A 89 5.13 -24.47 8.33
CA TRP A 89 5.88 -25.23 9.32
C TRP A 89 5.07 -26.40 9.88
N ALA A 90 3.82 -26.15 10.27
CA ALA A 90 2.97 -27.17 10.88
C ALA A 90 2.70 -28.36 9.95
N MET A 91 2.49 -28.12 8.65
CA MET A 91 2.31 -29.19 7.66
C MET A 91 3.59 -30.01 7.46
N ALA A 92 4.76 -29.36 7.39
CA ALA A 92 6.04 -30.05 7.25
C ALA A 92 6.34 -30.93 8.49
N GLU A 93 6.12 -30.39 9.68
CA GLU A 93 6.31 -31.11 10.93
C GLU A 93 5.28 -32.24 11.10
N ALA A 94 4.01 -32.00 10.76
CA ALA A 94 2.96 -33.02 10.79
C ALA A 94 3.30 -34.18 9.85
N LYS A 95 3.78 -33.88 8.64
CA LYS A 95 4.23 -34.91 7.68
C LYS A 95 5.39 -35.72 8.23
N LYS A 96 6.39 -35.07 8.83
CA LYS A 96 7.53 -35.74 9.45
C LYS A 96 7.10 -36.68 10.59
N ARG A 97 6.11 -36.28 11.41
CA ARG A 97 5.56 -37.13 12.46
C ARG A 97 4.78 -38.32 11.90
N LEU A 98 3.95 -38.10 10.88
CA LEU A 98 3.21 -39.16 10.21
C LEU A 98 4.15 -40.19 9.56
N GLU A 99 5.23 -39.73 8.92
CA GLU A 99 6.27 -40.60 8.37
C GLU A 99 6.97 -41.42 9.47
N SER A 100 7.23 -40.81 10.64
CA SER A 100 7.82 -41.54 11.79
C SER A 100 6.86 -42.54 12.45
N SER A 101 5.55 -42.25 12.43
CA SER A 101 4.50 -43.12 12.96
C SER A 101 4.12 -44.23 11.97
N GLY A 102 4.50 -44.12 10.69
CA GLY A 102 4.24 -45.12 9.66
C GLY A 102 2.79 -45.18 9.18
N ASP A 103 1.97 -44.18 9.50
CA ASP A 103 0.55 -44.15 9.16
C ASP A 103 0.30 -43.77 7.69
N VAL A 104 -0.70 -44.40 7.08
CA VAL A 104 -1.11 -44.15 5.68
C VAL A 104 -1.87 -42.83 5.60
N TYR A 105 -1.14 -41.72 5.41
CA TYR A 105 -1.73 -40.39 5.22
C TYR A 105 -2.24 -40.15 3.79
N GLN A 106 -1.77 -40.95 2.84
CA GLN A 106 -2.20 -40.88 1.45
C GLN A 106 -3.52 -41.63 1.28
N TYR A 107 -4.53 -40.93 0.77
CA TYR A 107 -5.81 -41.55 0.45
C TYR A 107 -5.61 -42.61 -0.66
N LYS A 108 -6.09 -43.84 -0.40
CA LYS A 108 -6.19 -44.89 -1.43
C LYS A 108 -7.62 -44.90 -1.97
N PRO A 109 -7.85 -44.53 -3.24
CA PRO A 109 -9.18 -44.60 -3.84
C PRO A 109 -9.69 -46.05 -3.86
N SER A 110 -10.99 -46.22 -3.66
CA SER A 110 -11.62 -47.53 -3.78
C SER A 110 -11.72 -47.95 -5.26
N PRO A 111 -11.70 -49.26 -5.57
CA PRO A 111 -11.72 -49.75 -6.96
C PRO A 111 -12.94 -49.31 -7.79
N ASN A 112 -14.05 -48.93 -7.14
CA ASN A 112 -15.30 -48.51 -7.78
C ASN A 112 -15.47 -46.99 -7.91
N SER A 113 -14.43 -46.20 -7.61
CA SER A 113 -14.50 -44.73 -7.63
C SER A 113 -14.43 -44.10 -9.03
N GLY A 114 -14.29 -44.91 -10.10
CA GLY A 114 -14.10 -44.42 -11.47
C GLY A 114 -12.70 -43.86 -11.76
N HIS A 115 -11.88 -43.64 -10.73
CA HIS A 115 -10.50 -43.15 -10.81
C HIS A 115 -9.56 -44.08 -10.02
N PRO A 116 -9.21 -45.26 -10.57
CA PRO A 116 -8.46 -46.29 -9.85
C PRO A 116 -7.03 -45.89 -9.47
N ASN A 117 -6.47 -44.83 -10.07
CA ASN A 117 -5.12 -44.33 -9.81
C ASN A 117 -5.10 -42.94 -9.13
N GLY A 118 -6.24 -42.47 -8.60
CA GLY A 118 -6.39 -41.07 -8.15
C GLY A 118 -6.89 -40.14 -9.25
N VAL A 119 -7.28 -38.92 -8.87
CA VAL A 119 -7.75 -37.85 -9.77
C VAL A 119 -6.65 -37.33 -10.68
#